data_AF-A0A176EWI9-F1
#
_entry.id   AF-A0A176EWI9-F1
#
_cell.length_a   1.000
_cell.length_b   1.000
_cell.length_c   1.000
_cell.angle_alpha   90.00
_cell.angle_beta   90.00
_cell.angle_gamma   90.00
#
_symmetry.space_group_name_H-M   'P 1'
#
loop_
_entity.id
_entity.type
_entity.pdbx_description
1 polymer ?
#
loop_
_entity_poly.entity_id
_entity_poly.type
_entity_poly.pdbx_seq_one_letter_code
_entity_poly.pdbx_strand_id
1 'polypeptide(L)'
;TVEGRRTLRAYFERHLAIAADHGSGFLLESPTWRASRDWGAELGHTPADLERLNRAAIALLAEIRREAESVAPIVISGNIGPLGDGYQPDTAMTADEAQAFHAQQIGWFAETEADLVTAVTICTVNEGVGIIRAAAAAGMPVVLSYTTETDGRLPDGTPLGEAFEQTDMLTAGAAAYYMINCAHPDHFRAALETDAAWLKRVWGVRANASRLSHAELDEAVELDAGNPAELGRDYAQLKRMLPNLRVYGGCCGTDHRHIEAMADCCFQHQSA
;
A
#
# COMPACT_ATOMS: atom_id res chain seq x y z
N THR A 1 9.49 -19.38 8.76
CA THR A 1 10.49 -20.47 8.72
C THR A 1 11.75 -19.98 8.02
N VAL A 2 12.84 -20.76 8.01
CA VAL A 2 14.06 -20.40 7.24
C VAL A 2 13.76 -20.30 5.75
N GLU A 3 13.03 -21.28 5.21
CA GLU A 3 12.58 -21.30 3.81
C GLU A 3 11.73 -20.07 3.46
N GLY A 4 10.72 -19.75 4.27
CA GLY A 4 9.88 -18.57 4.04
C GLY A 4 10.68 -17.25 4.03
N ARG A 5 11.67 -17.11 4.93
CA ARG A 5 12.56 -15.93 4.93
C ARG A 5 13.41 -15.86 3.66
N ARG A 6 13.93 -17.00 3.18
CA ARG A 6 14.69 -17.07 1.93
C ARG A 6 13.82 -16.69 0.73
N THR A 7 12.57 -17.16 0.68
CA THR A 7 11.61 -16.80 -0.38
C THR A 7 11.31 -15.31 -0.38
N LEU A 8 11.01 -14.72 0.79
CA LEU A 8 10.78 -13.28 0.92
C LEU A 8 12.00 -12.45 0.50
N ARG A 9 13.20 -12.88 0.90
CA ARG A 9 14.45 -12.24 0.50
C ARG A 9 14.63 -12.26 -1.01
N ALA A 10 14.48 -13.41 -1.65
CA ALA A 10 14.57 -13.55 -3.10
C ALA A 10 13.51 -12.68 -3.83
N TYR A 11 12.33 -12.52 -3.25
CA TYR A 11 11.30 -11.61 -3.76
C TYR A 11 11.78 -10.15 -3.73
N PHE A 12 12.31 -9.66 -2.61
CA PHE A 12 12.78 -8.27 -2.50
C PHE A 12 14.03 -8.02 -3.36
N GLU A 13 14.99 -8.93 -3.38
CA GLU A 13 16.21 -8.82 -4.19
C GLU A 13 15.89 -8.66 -5.68
N ARG A 14 14.87 -9.37 -6.20
CA ARG A 14 14.42 -9.21 -7.58
C ARG A 14 13.89 -7.79 -7.87
N HIS A 15 13.13 -7.21 -6.94
CA HIS A 15 12.57 -5.87 -7.14
C HIS A 15 13.61 -4.77 -6.89
N LEU A 16 14.57 -4.99 -5.98
CA LEU A 16 15.73 -4.13 -5.80
C LEU A 16 16.60 -4.07 -7.06
N ALA A 17 16.78 -5.18 -7.77
CA ALA A 17 17.47 -5.19 -9.06
C ALA A 17 16.79 -4.26 -10.07
N ILE A 18 15.46 -4.33 -10.20
CA ILE A 18 14.69 -3.42 -11.06
C ILE A 18 14.90 -1.96 -10.65
N ALA A 19 14.88 -1.68 -9.34
CA ALA A 19 15.11 -0.33 -8.83
C ALA A 19 16.51 0.20 -9.19
N ALA A 20 17.54 -0.66 -9.05
CA ALA A 20 18.92 -0.35 -9.41
C ALA A 20 19.07 -0.06 -10.91
N ASP A 21 18.50 -0.91 -11.77
CA ASP A 21 18.57 -0.76 -13.24
C ASP A 21 17.94 0.56 -13.72
N HIS A 22 16.97 1.08 -12.96
CA HIS A 22 16.26 2.32 -13.27
C HIS A 22 16.70 3.53 -12.44
N GLY A 23 17.72 3.38 -11.58
CA GLY A 23 18.21 4.46 -10.73
C GLY A 23 17.15 5.06 -9.79
N SER A 24 16.21 4.24 -9.32
CA SER A 24 15.14 4.67 -8.40
C SER A 24 15.41 4.23 -6.96
N GLY A 25 14.76 4.90 -6.01
CA GLY A 25 14.71 4.43 -4.62
C GLY A 25 13.77 3.23 -4.47
N PHE A 26 13.73 2.62 -3.29
CA PHE A 26 12.90 1.45 -3.04
C PHE A 26 12.15 1.53 -1.70
N LEU A 27 10.90 1.08 -1.70
CA LEU A 27 10.07 0.98 -0.50
C LEU A 27 9.90 -0.50 -0.14
N LEU A 28 10.57 -0.93 0.92
CA LEU A 28 10.45 -2.26 1.50
C LEU A 28 9.18 -2.33 2.35
N GLU A 29 8.16 -3.00 1.85
CA GLU A 29 6.88 -3.18 2.56
C GLU A 29 6.89 -4.47 3.37
N SER A 30 6.58 -4.42 4.66
CA SER A 30 6.58 -5.65 5.48
C SER A 30 5.44 -6.59 5.08
N PRO A 31 5.68 -7.92 5.08
CA PRO A 31 4.64 -8.92 4.80
C PRO A 31 3.74 -9.14 6.03
N THR A 32 3.06 -8.08 6.48
CA THR A 32 2.32 -8.02 7.76
C THR A 32 0.88 -7.56 7.61
N TRP A 33 0.34 -7.50 6.38
CA TRP A 33 -1.00 -6.98 6.09
C TRP A 33 -2.11 -7.62 6.95
N ARG A 34 -2.07 -8.95 7.17
CA ARG A 34 -2.97 -9.69 8.09
C ARG A 34 -2.35 -10.05 9.44
N ALA A 35 -1.23 -9.46 9.82
CA ALA A 35 -0.56 -9.74 11.10
C ALA A 35 -1.15 -8.93 12.27
N SER A 36 -2.48 -8.76 12.27
CA SER A 36 -3.25 -8.08 13.29
C SER A 36 -3.98 -9.08 14.20
N ARG A 37 -4.53 -8.60 15.32
CA ARG A 37 -5.08 -9.45 16.39
C ARG A 37 -6.17 -10.41 15.90
N ASP A 38 -7.13 -9.92 15.13
CA ASP A 38 -8.33 -10.68 14.79
C ASP A 38 -8.01 -11.74 13.70
N TRP A 39 -7.32 -11.35 12.62
CA TRP A 39 -6.78 -12.30 11.64
C TRP A 39 -5.81 -13.32 12.26
N GLY A 40 -4.97 -12.87 13.19
CA GLY A 40 -4.07 -13.74 13.93
C GLY A 40 -4.81 -14.80 14.73
N ALA A 41 -5.89 -14.42 15.40
CA ALA A 41 -6.71 -15.35 16.18
C ALA A 41 -7.36 -16.42 15.30
N GLU A 42 -7.86 -16.07 14.10
CA GLU A 42 -8.39 -17.04 13.13
C GLU A 42 -7.34 -18.07 12.69
N LEU A 43 -6.08 -17.64 12.60
CA LEU A 43 -4.94 -18.50 12.25
C LEU A 43 -4.32 -19.22 13.46
N GLY A 44 -4.87 -19.05 14.67
CA GLY A 44 -4.39 -19.68 15.89
C GLY A 44 -3.13 -19.03 16.50
N HIS A 45 -2.85 -17.77 16.18
CA HIS A 45 -1.74 -17.00 16.74
C HIS A 45 -2.13 -16.20 17.98
N THR A 46 -1.25 -16.19 18.97
CA THR A 46 -1.41 -15.36 20.17
C THR A 46 -0.93 -13.92 19.90
N PRO A 47 -1.29 -12.94 20.75
CA PRO A 47 -0.72 -11.60 20.66
C PRO A 47 0.81 -11.57 20.71
N ALA A 48 1.43 -12.46 21.49
CA ALA A 48 2.89 -12.59 21.56
C ALA A 48 3.49 -13.15 20.25
N ASP A 49 2.79 -14.06 19.57
CA ASP A 49 3.20 -14.52 18.24
C ASP A 49 3.14 -13.40 17.23
N LEU A 50 2.07 -12.61 17.23
CA LEU A 50 1.89 -11.48 16.31
C LEU A 50 2.95 -10.40 16.52
N GLU A 51 3.24 -10.06 17.77
CA GLU A 51 4.34 -9.15 18.10
C GLU A 51 5.67 -9.66 17.53
N ARG A 52 5.99 -10.92 17.83
CA ARG A 52 7.22 -11.56 17.32
C ARG A 52 7.27 -11.58 15.79
N LEU A 53 6.16 -11.84 15.12
CA LEU A 53 6.07 -11.90 13.65
C LEU A 53 6.23 -10.52 13.01
N ASN A 54 5.56 -9.49 13.53
CA ASN A 54 5.69 -8.12 13.04
C ASN A 54 7.12 -7.60 13.19
N ARG A 55 7.74 -7.77 14.37
CA ARG A 55 9.14 -7.38 14.59
C ARG A 55 10.11 -8.17 13.70
N ALA A 56 9.89 -9.47 13.55
CA ALA A 56 10.71 -10.32 12.71
C ALA A 56 10.61 -9.97 11.21
N ALA A 57 9.49 -9.41 10.77
CA ALA A 57 9.31 -8.93 9.41
C ALA A 57 10.16 -7.67 9.18
N ILE A 58 10.07 -6.68 10.08
CA ILE A 58 10.90 -5.46 9.98
C ILE A 58 12.40 -5.77 10.08
N ALA A 59 12.80 -6.67 10.98
CA ALA A 59 14.20 -7.07 11.11
C ALA A 59 14.76 -7.66 9.81
N LEU A 60 13.97 -8.49 9.09
CA LEU A 60 14.36 -9.01 7.78
C LEU A 60 14.51 -7.90 6.75
N LEU A 61 13.60 -6.93 6.71
CA LEU A 61 13.71 -5.79 5.80
C LEU A 61 14.93 -4.93 6.10
N ALA A 62 15.27 -4.75 7.38
CA ALA A 62 16.46 -4.02 7.78
C ALA A 62 17.75 -4.72 7.37
N GLU A 63 17.81 -6.05 7.44
CA GLU A 63 18.91 -6.84 6.87
C GLU A 63 19.04 -6.59 5.36
N ILE A 64 17.93 -6.70 4.62
CA ILE A 64 17.90 -6.48 3.17
C ILE A 64 18.35 -5.05 2.83
N ARG A 65 17.86 -4.04 3.56
CA ARG A 65 18.26 -2.63 3.38
C ARG A 65 19.76 -2.43 3.56
N ARG A 66 20.38 -3.06 4.57
CA ARG A 66 21.82 -2.95 4.84
C ARG A 66 22.68 -3.59 3.75
N GLU A 67 22.18 -4.61 3.09
CA GLU A 67 22.90 -5.37 2.05
C GLU A 67 22.69 -4.79 0.64
N ALA A 68 21.69 -3.93 0.44
CA ALA A 68 21.33 -3.32 -0.84
C ALA A 68 22.16 -2.06 -1.16
N GLU A 69 23.45 -2.24 -1.49
CA GLU A 69 24.39 -1.13 -1.73
C GLU A 69 24.09 -0.27 -2.98
N SER A 70 23.42 -0.83 -4.00
CA SER A 70 23.21 -0.18 -5.30
C SER A 70 21.91 0.63 -5.41
N VAL A 71 21.10 0.69 -4.35
CA VAL A 71 19.79 1.35 -4.36
C VAL A 71 19.70 2.32 -3.19
N ALA A 72 19.39 3.58 -3.48
CA ALA A 72 19.14 4.60 -2.46
C ALA A 72 18.17 5.68 -2.99
N PRO A 73 17.27 6.23 -2.14
CA PRO A 73 17.01 5.83 -0.75
C PRO A 73 16.22 4.51 -0.65
N ILE A 74 16.36 3.81 0.47
CA ILE A 74 15.52 2.65 0.82
C ILE A 74 14.72 2.96 2.09
N VAL A 75 13.40 2.89 2.01
CA VAL A 75 12.47 3.14 3.11
C VAL A 75 11.83 1.82 3.55
N ILE A 76 11.79 1.55 4.85
CA ILE A 76 11.10 0.40 5.45
C ILE A 76 9.73 0.85 5.93
N SER A 77 8.70 0.21 5.41
CA SER A 77 7.30 0.45 5.77
C SER A 77 6.74 -0.73 6.55
N GLY A 78 6.16 -0.43 7.71
CA GLY A 78 5.28 -1.34 8.45
C GLY A 78 3.91 -1.38 7.78
N ASN A 79 3.60 -2.48 7.10
CA ASN A 79 2.36 -2.67 6.38
C ASN A 79 1.21 -3.06 7.31
N ILE A 80 0.07 -2.39 7.15
CA ILE A 80 -1.17 -2.66 7.88
C ILE A 80 -2.31 -2.79 6.87
N GLY A 81 -3.13 -3.83 7.05
CA GLY A 81 -4.39 -3.98 6.33
C GLY A 81 -5.59 -3.48 7.12
N PRO A 82 -6.77 -3.43 6.50
CA PRO A 82 -8.02 -3.16 7.21
C PRO A 82 -8.29 -4.20 8.29
N LEU A 83 -9.11 -3.85 9.28
CA LEU A 83 -9.59 -4.77 10.31
C LEU A 83 -10.32 -5.96 9.67
N GLY A 84 -11.22 -5.66 8.74
CA GLY A 84 -12.07 -6.62 8.04
C GLY A 84 -11.49 -7.13 6.73
N ASP A 85 -12.36 -7.68 5.89
CA ASP A 85 -12.01 -7.94 4.50
C ASP A 85 -12.02 -6.62 3.71
N GLY A 86 -10.95 -6.38 2.94
CA GLY A 86 -10.67 -5.11 2.25
C GLY A 86 -11.61 -4.77 1.09
N TYR A 87 -12.71 -5.51 0.94
CA TYR A 87 -13.73 -5.32 -0.09
C TYR A 87 -15.16 -5.32 0.46
N GLN A 88 -15.33 -5.48 1.78
CA GLN A 88 -16.65 -5.48 2.43
C GLN A 88 -16.79 -4.28 3.38
N PRO A 89 -17.62 -3.28 3.04
CA PRO A 89 -17.82 -2.09 3.88
C PRO A 89 -18.61 -2.40 5.17
N ASP A 90 -19.13 -3.62 5.32
CA ASP A 90 -19.96 -4.06 6.44
C ASP A 90 -19.21 -4.08 7.79
N THR A 91 -17.89 -3.87 7.78
CA THR A 91 -17.05 -3.68 8.97
C THR A 91 -16.95 -2.22 9.42
N ALA A 92 -17.99 -1.43 9.14
CA ALA A 92 -18.10 -0.04 9.55
C ALA A 92 -17.80 0.12 11.04
N MET A 93 -16.74 0.88 11.35
CA MET A 93 -16.32 1.20 12.71
C MET A 93 -16.17 2.71 12.88
N THR A 94 -16.16 3.15 14.13
CA THR A 94 -15.81 4.53 14.47
C THR A 94 -14.31 4.75 14.36
N ALA A 95 -13.88 6.00 14.17
CA ALA A 95 -12.46 6.33 14.16
C ALA A 95 -11.73 5.98 15.48
N ASP A 96 -12.44 5.99 16.61
CA ASP A 96 -11.87 5.67 17.91
C ASP A 96 -11.66 4.14 18.07
N GLU A 97 -12.59 3.33 17.58
CA GLU A 97 -12.43 1.87 17.51
C GLU A 97 -11.28 1.48 16.57
N ALA A 98 -11.21 2.11 15.40
CA ALA A 98 -10.10 1.93 14.46
C ALA A 98 -8.75 2.30 15.08
N GLN A 99 -8.68 3.44 15.79
CA GLN A 99 -7.47 3.87 16.48
C GLN A 99 -7.04 2.84 17.53
N ALA A 100 -7.97 2.37 18.37
CA ALA A 100 -7.68 1.38 19.40
C ALA A 100 -7.22 0.04 18.79
N PHE A 101 -7.82 -0.39 17.68
CA PHE A 101 -7.46 -1.63 16.99
C PHE A 101 -6.04 -1.56 16.41
N HIS A 102 -5.77 -0.53 15.61
CA HIS A 102 -4.52 -0.41 14.84
C HIS A 102 -3.32 0.01 15.71
N ALA A 103 -3.56 0.66 16.86
CA ALA A 103 -2.49 1.09 17.78
C ALA A 103 -1.58 -0.04 18.23
N GLN A 104 -2.08 -1.27 18.36
CA GLN A 104 -1.27 -2.40 18.80
C GLN A 104 -0.17 -2.74 17.78
N GLN A 105 -0.53 -2.96 16.51
CA GLN A 105 0.43 -3.32 15.47
C GLN A 105 1.39 -2.17 15.16
N ILE A 106 0.88 -0.94 15.11
CA ILE A 106 1.67 0.28 14.95
C ILE A 106 2.69 0.43 16.09
N GLY A 107 2.28 0.18 17.33
CA GLY A 107 3.15 0.24 18.50
C GLY A 107 4.32 -0.73 18.39
N TRP A 108 4.10 -1.94 17.89
CA TRP A 108 5.19 -2.89 17.63
C TRP A 108 6.16 -2.40 16.56
N PHE A 109 5.69 -1.72 15.50
CA PHE A 109 6.56 -1.13 14.48
C PHE A 109 7.37 0.05 15.02
N ALA A 110 6.79 0.90 15.87
CA ALA A 110 7.47 2.06 16.46
C ALA A 110 8.72 1.69 17.28
N GLU A 111 8.81 0.44 17.74
CA GLU A 111 9.95 -0.10 18.48
C GLU A 111 10.95 -0.87 17.59
N THR A 112 10.93 -0.65 16.27
CA THR A 112 11.78 -1.33 15.28
C THR A 112 12.45 -0.33 14.34
N GLU A 113 13.16 -0.82 13.32
CA GLU A 113 13.80 -0.01 12.28
C GLU A 113 12.82 0.46 11.17
N ALA A 114 11.50 0.34 11.38
CA ALA A 114 10.50 0.84 10.45
C ALA A 114 10.57 2.37 10.38
N ASP A 115 10.60 2.93 9.16
CA ASP A 115 10.69 4.38 8.95
C ASP A 115 9.30 5.03 8.93
N LEU A 116 8.29 4.27 8.51
CA LEU A 116 6.89 4.70 8.44
C LEU A 116 5.93 3.50 8.54
N VAL A 117 4.65 3.80 8.69
CA VAL A 117 3.55 2.84 8.52
C VAL A 117 2.82 3.12 7.21
N THR A 118 2.54 2.09 6.43
CA THR A 118 1.64 2.19 5.28
C THR A 118 0.41 1.32 5.54
N ALA A 119 -0.74 1.97 5.58
CA ALA A 119 -2.03 1.28 5.59
C ALA A 119 -2.56 1.15 4.16
N VAL A 120 -2.82 -0.07 3.72
CA VAL A 120 -3.25 -0.38 2.36
C VAL A 120 -4.58 -1.13 2.31
N THR A 121 -5.34 -0.86 1.25
CA THR A 121 -6.68 -1.43 1.02
C THR A 121 -7.67 -1.02 2.12
N ILE A 122 -7.63 0.27 2.52
CA ILE A 122 -8.60 0.81 3.46
C ILE A 122 -9.88 1.17 2.70
N CYS A 123 -11.03 0.89 3.29
CA CYS A 123 -12.33 0.97 2.62
C CYS A 123 -13.25 2.08 3.14
N THR A 124 -12.92 2.69 4.29
CA THR A 124 -13.76 3.71 4.94
C THR A 124 -12.91 4.85 5.48
N VAL A 125 -13.48 6.05 5.49
CA VAL A 125 -12.83 7.25 6.06
C VAL A 125 -12.56 7.09 7.55
N ASN A 126 -13.49 6.53 8.31
CA ASN A 126 -13.33 6.36 9.76
C ASN A 126 -12.13 5.48 10.11
N GLU A 127 -11.95 4.37 9.39
CA GLU A 127 -10.80 3.51 9.63
C GLU A 127 -9.48 4.22 9.31
N GLY A 128 -9.44 4.93 8.17
CA GLY A 128 -8.28 5.75 7.79
C GLY A 128 -7.93 6.81 8.84
N VAL A 129 -8.92 7.51 9.38
CA VAL A 129 -8.75 8.50 10.46
C VAL A 129 -8.18 7.84 11.71
N GLY A 130 -8.72 6.67 12.11
CA GLY A 130 -8.25 5.96 13.29
C GLY A 130 -6.80 5.49 13.18
N ILE A 131 -6.42 4.94 12.02
CA ILE A 131 -5.04 4.55 11.71
C ILE A 131 -4.10 5.74 11.81
N ILE A 132 -4.45 6.87 11.20
CA ILE A 132 -3.62 8.08 11.23
C ILE A 132 -3.44 8.58 12.67
N ARG A 133 -4.49 8.58 13.48
CA ARG A 133 -4.42 8.95 14.90
C ARG A 133 -3.54 8.00 15.70
N ALA A 134 -3.64 6.69 15.44
CA ALA A 134 -2.81 5.69 16.10
C ALA A 134 -1.32 5.85 15.75
N ALA A 135 -1.00 6.07 14.48
CA ALA A 135 0.38 6.34 14.04
C ALA A 135 0.94 7.64 14.63
N ALA A 136 0.14 8.71 14.65
CA ALA A 136 0.52 9.96 15.28
C ALA A 136 0.79 9.80 16.78
N ALA A 137 -0.03 9.04 17.50
CA ALA A 137 0.16 8.75 18.92
C ALA A 137 1.43 7.92 19.19
N ALA A 138 1.83 7.06 18.24
CA ALA A 138 3.07 6.29 18.29
C ALA A 138 4.31 7.06 17.78
N GLY A 139 4.14 8.29 17.29
CA GLY A 139 5.24 9.10 16.73
C GLY A 139 5.74 8.61 15.38
N MET A 140 4.94 7.82 14.65
CA MET A 140 5.30 7.24 13.36
C MET A 140 4.69 8.02 12.19
N PRO A 141 5.46 8.36 11.14
CA PRO A 141 4.90 8.82 9.88
C PRO A 141 3.95 7.77 9.30
N VAL A 142 2.86 8.22 8.68
CA VAL A 142 1.83 7.33 8.14
C VAL A 142 1.45 7.69 6.71
N VAL A 143 1.33 6.66 5.90
CA VAL A 143 0.79 6.69 4.54
C VAL A 143 -0.52 5.92 4.55
N LEU A 144 -1.56 6.50 3.96
CA LEU A 144 -2.87 5.86 3.87
C LEU A 144 -3.23 5.62 2.40
N SER A 145 -3.64 4.41 2.07
CA SER A 145 -4.07 4.03 0.72
C SER A 145 -5.51 3.52 0.73
N TYR A 146 -6.37 4.20 -0.02
CA TYR A 146 -7.73 3.74 -0.26
C TYR A 146 -7.79 2.80 -1.47
N THR A 147 -8.67 1.82 -1.41
CA THR A 147 -9.10 1.07 -2.59
C THR A 147 -10.40 1.63 -3.15
N THR A 148 -10.68 1.35 -4.42
CA THR A 148 -11.91 1.79 -5.10
C THR A 148 -12.53 0.65 -5.87
N GLU A 149 -13.85 0.67 -6.01
CA GLU A 149 -14.58 -0.12 -6.98
C GLU A 149 -14.45 0.46 -8.40
N THR A 150 -15.07 -0.22 -9.36
CA THR A 150 -14.97 0.08 -10.80
C THR A 150 -15.48 1.46 -11.22
N ASP A 151 -16.19 2.17 -10.33
CA ASP A 151 -16.72 3.52 -10.53
C ASP A 151 -15.88 4.63 -9.86
N GLY A 152 -14.71 4.27 -9.30
CA GLY A 152 -13.79 5.22 -8.68
C GLY A 152 -14.22 5.70 -7.31
N ARG A 153 -15.14 4.98 -6.66
CA ARG A 153 -15.59 5.20 -5.28
C ARG A 153 -15.03 4.13 -4.37
N LEU A 154 -14.88 4.45 -3.09
CA LEU A 154 -14.59 3.44 -2.07
C LEU A 154 -15.71 2.37 -2.05
N PRO A 155 -15.48 1.18 -1.49
CA PRO A 155 -16.51 0.13 -1.39
C PRO A 155 -17.82 0.56 -0.70
N ASP A 156 -17.76 1.57 0.17
CA ASP A 156 -18.95 2.16 0.83
C ASP A 156 -19.69 3.22 -0.04
N GLY A 157 -19.22 3.45 -1.27
CA GLY A 157 -19.77 4.42 -2.21
C GLY A 157 -19.22 5.84 -2.07
N THR A 158 -18.32 6.10 -1.12
CA THR A 158 -17.71 7.43 -0.93
C THR A 158 -16.84 7.80 -2.14
N PRO A 159 -17.01 8.97 -2.78
CA PRO A 159 -16.10 9.42 -3.82
C PRO A 159 -14.67 9.50 -3.33
N LEU A 160 -13.71 9.01 -4.13
CA LEU A 160 -12.30 8.94 -3.75
C LEU A 160 -11.73 10.30 -3.28
N GLY A 161 -12.04 11.39 -4.00
CA GLY A 161 -11.61 12.73 -3.62
C GLY A 161 -12.18 13.19 -2.27
N GLU A 162 -13.47 12.94 -2.03
CA GLU A 162 -14.12 13.26 -0.75
C GLU A 162 -13.51 12.45 0.40
N ALA A 163 -13.15 11.19 0.17
CA ALA A 163 -12.50 10.37 1.18
C ALA A 163 -11.17 10.98 1.64
N PHE A 164 -10.31 11.41 0.71
CA PHE A 164 -9.05 12.08 1.05
C PHE A 164 -9.27 13.41 1.79
N GLU A 165 -10.18 14.25 1.31
CA GLU A 165 -10.46 15.56 1.90
C GLU A 165 -11.04 15.45 3.31
N GLN A 166 -12.00 14.53 3.51
CA GLN A 166 -12.57 14.26 4.83
C GLN A 166 -11.52 13.71 5.80
N THR A 167 -10.66 12.80 5.33
CA THR A 167 -9.58 12.25 6.16
C THR A 167 -8.60 13.32 6.60
N ASP A 168 -8.14 14.17 5.68
CA ASP A 168 -7.26 15.30 6.01
C ASP A 168 -7.95 16.27 6.98
N MET A 169 -9.22 16.61 6.76
CA MET A 169 -9.98 17.48 7.65
C MET A 169 -10.06 16.91 9.08
N LEU A 170 -10.37 15.62 9.22
CA LEU A 170 -10.56 14.95 10.52
C LEU A 170 -9.26 14.64 11.25
N THR A 171 -8.12 14.74 10.57
CA THR A 171 -6.77 14.46 11.10
C THR A 171 -5.83 15.66 11.04
N ALA A 172 -6.33 16.83 10.65
CA ALA A 172 -5.53 18.04 10.40
C ALA A 172 -4.36 17.81 9.42
N GLY A 173 -4.57 16.97 8.40
CA GLY A 173 -3.59 16.67 7.37
C GLY A 173 -2.40 15.83 7.84
N ALA A 174 -2.55 15.06 8.92
CA ALA A 174 -1.45 14.34 9.56
C ALA A 174 -0.85 13.20 8.72
N ALA A 175 -1.56 12.68 7.71
CA ALA A 175 -0.99 11.73 6.76
C ALA A 175 0.18 12.37 5.99
N ALA A 176 1.31 11.66 5.89
CA ALA A 176 2.47 12.11 5.11
C ALA A 176 2.07 12.33 3.65
N TYR A 177 1.38 11.33 3.08
CA TYR A 177 0.72 11.39 1.77
C TYR A 177 -0.31 10.26 1.66
N TYR A 178 -1.12 10.33 0.61
CA TYR A 178 -2.08 9.28 0.26
C TYR A 178 -1.62 8.44 -0.94
N MET A 179 -2.19 7.24 -1.02
CA MET A 179 -2.07 6.37 -2.19
C MET A 179 -3.43 5.83 -2.63
N ILE A 180 -3.44 5.22 -3.81
CA ILE A 180 -4.55 4.40 -4.30
C ILE A 180 -3.98 3.00 -4.55
N ASN A 181 -4.62 1.95 -4.03
CA ASN A 181 -4.16 0.59 -4.27
C ASN A 181 -5.30 -0.40 -4.46
N CYS A 182 -4.94 -1.61 -4.89
CA CYS A 182 -5.86 -2.73 -5.06
C CYS A 182 -6.97 -2.53 -6.10
N ALA A 183 -6.89 -1.51 -6.94
CA ALA A 183 -7.79 -1.29 -8.07
C ALA A 183 -6.98 -1.13 -9.37
N HIS A 184 -7.54 -1.50 -10.51
CA HIS A 184 -6.91 -1.22 -11.81
C HIS A 184 -7.00 0.28 -12.12
N PRO A 185 -6.04 0.92 -12.83
CA PRO A 185 -6.12 2.35 -13.13
C PRO A 185 -7.44 2.78 -13.78
N ASP A 186 -8.03 1.94 -14.63
CA ASP A 186 -9.34 2.16 -15.25
C ASP A 186 -10.48 2.43 -14.27
N HIS A 187 -10.43 1.84 -13.09
CA HIS A 187 -11.50 1.94 -12.11
C HIS A 187 -11.57 3.35 -11.51
N PHE A 188 -10.43 4.02 -11.34
CA PHE A 188 -10.37 5.32 -10.66
C PHE A 188 -9.88 6.47 -11.53
N ARG A 189 -9.43 6.22 -12.78
CA ARG A 189 -8.86 7.26 -13.66
C ARG A 189 -9.81 8.44 -13.85
N ALA A 190 -11.09 8.17 -14.06
CA ALA A 190 -12.10 9.21 -14.23
C ALA A 190 -12.22 10.13 -12.99
N ALA A 191 -12.04 9.60 -11.78
CA ALA A 191 -12.04 10.39 -10.56
C ALA A 191 -10.83 11.34 -10.46
N LEU A 192 -9.77 11.10 -11.24
CA LEU A 192 -8.57 11.94 -11.30
C LEU A 192 -8.69 13.06 -12.35
N GLU A 193 -9.72 13.08 -13.20
CA GLU A 193 -9.92 14.08 -14.27
C GLU A 193 -10.53 15.37 -13.71
N THR A 194 -9.79 16.05 -12.84
CA THR A 194 -10.19 17.28 -12.16
C THR A 194 -8.96 18.14 -11.82
N ASP A 195 -9.17 19.40 -11.45
CA ASP A 195 -8.12 20.30 -10.93
C ASP A 195 -8.14 20.40 -9.39
N ALA A 196 -8.81 19.45 -8.73
CA ALA A 196 -9.01 19.46 -7.29
C ALA A 196 -7.68 19.40 -6.50
N ALA A 197 -7.62 20.11 -5.38
CA ALA A 197 -6.40 20.26 -4.60
C ALA A 197 -5.90 18.94 -3.99
N TRP A 198 -6.81 18.00 -3.70
CA TRP A 198 -6.48 16.70 -3.11
C TRP A 198 -5.57 15.85 -4.00
N LEU A 199 -5.53 16.05 -5.32
CA LEU A 199 -4.62 15.36 -6.22
C LEU A 199 -3.15 15.56 -5.84
N LYS A 200 -2.82 16.69 -5.21
CA LYS A 200 -1.45 16.98 -4.71
C LYS A 200 -1.08 16.15 -3.48
N ARG A 201 -2.06 15.54 -2.81
CA ARG A 201 -1.85 14.67 -1.64
C ARG A 201 -1.62 13.22 -2.04
N VAL A 202 -1.96 12.82 -3.27
CA VAL A 202 -1.73 11.46 -3.77
C VAL A 202 -0.33 11.34 -4.34
N TRP A 203 0.53 10.58 -3.65
CA TRP A 203 1.93 10.40 -4.02
C TRP A 203 2.25 8.97 -4.44
N GLY A 204 1.31 8.04 -4.29
CA GLY A 204 1.54 6.65 -4.67
C GLY A 204 0.35 5.96 -5.31
N VAL A 205 0.66 5.02 -6.20
CA VAL A 205 -0.33 4.06 -6.71
C VAL A 205 0.28 2.67 -6.67
N ARG A 206 -0.50 1.69 -6.20
CA ARG A 206 -0.20 0.26 -6.26
C ARG A 206 -1.40 -0.50 -6.84
N ALA A 207 -1.51 -0.48 -8.16
CA ALA A 207 -2.66 -0.99 -8.88
C ALA A 207 -2.68 -2.51 -9.02
N ASN A 208 -3.87 -3.07 -9.25
CA ASN A 208 -4.04 -4.45 -9.69
C ASN A 208 -3.61 -4.62 -11.16
N ALA A 209 -3.21 -5.85 -11.52
CA ALA A 209 -2.91 -6.20 -12.90
C ALA A 209 -4.17 -6.40 -13.75
N SER A 210 -5.17 -7.09 -13.19
CA SER A 210 -6.43 -7.37 -13.86
C SER A 210 -7.37 -6.17 -13.82
N ARG A 211 -8.18 -6.03 -14.89
CA ARG A 211 -9.28 -5.07 -14.99
C ARG A 211 -10.58 -5.53 -14.33
N LEU A 212 -10.65 -6.81 -13.93
CA LEU A 212 -11.82 -7.36 -13.27
C LEU A 212 -12.10 -6.62 -11.96
N SER A 213 -13.38 -6.52 -11.62
CA SER A 213 -13.82 -6.02 -10.32
C SER A 213 -13.36 -6.95 -9.19
N HIS A 214 -13.39 -6.45 -7.94
CA HIS A 214 -13.07 -7.27 -6.78
C HIS A 214 -13.94 -8.53 -6.70
N ALA A 215 -15.25 -8.40 -6.97
CA ALA A 215 -16.18 -9.53 -6.96
C ALA A 215 -15.87 -10.57 -8.06
N GLU A 216 -15.49 -10.14 -9.26
CA GLU A 216 -15.09 -11.05 -10.33
C GLU A 216 -13.78 -11.77 -10.02
N LEU A 217 -12.85 -11.11 -9.33
CA LEU A 217 -11.58 -11.71 -8.90
C LEU A 217 -11.76 -12.73 -7.76
N ASP A 218 -12.69 -12.48 -6.84
CA ASP A 218 -12.98 -13.41 -5.74
C ASP A 218 -13.55 -14.75 -6.24
N GLU A 219 -14.35 -14.69 -7.30
CA GLU A 219 -14.95 -15.86 -7.96
C GLU A 219 -14.09 -16.44 -9.11
N ALA A 220 -12.92 -15.85 -9.38
CA ALA A 220 -12.08 -16.27 -10.49
C ALA A 220 -11.40 -17.62 -10.20
N VAL A 221 -11.63 -18.60 -11.07
CA VAL A 221 -10.99 -19.93 -11.00
C VAL A 221 -9.65 -19.99 -11.74
N GLU A 222 -9.45 -19.08 -12.69
CA GLU A 222 -8.22 -18.95 -13.46
C GLU A 222 -7.56 -17.61 -13.13
N LEU A 223 -6.23 -17.59 -13.13
CA LEU A 223 -5.47 -16.37 -12.90
C LEU A 223 -5.58 -15.44 -14.11
N ASP A 224 -6.23 -14.29 -13.94
CA ASP A 224 -6.06 -13.15 -14.84
C ASP A 224 -4.79 -12.37 -14.44
N ALA A 225 -3.71 -12.61 -15.18
CA ALA A 225 -2.42 -11.97 -14.93
C ALA A 225 -2.33 -10.54 -15.49
N GLY A 226 -3.38 -10.02 -16.16
CA GLY A 226 -3.35 -8.72 -16.82
C GLY A 226 -2.27 -8.61 -17.91
N ASN A 227 -1.91 -7.37 -18.26
CA ASN A 227 -0.89 -7.08 -19.26
C ASN A 227 0.18 -6.12 -18.72
N PRO A 228 1.43 -6.59 -18.48
CA PRO A 228 2.52 -5.76 -17.96
C PRO A 228 2.78 -4.48 -18.76
N ALA A 229 2.88 -4.58 -20.09
CA ALA A 229 3.21 -3.44 -20.94
C ALA A 229 2.08 -2.42 -20.98
N GLU A 230 0.83 -2.87 -20.88
CA GLU A 230 -0.33 -2.00 -20.78
C GLU A 230 -0.37 -1.24 -19.46
N LEU A 231 -0.22 -1.97 -18.35
CA LEU A 231 -0.19 -1.36 -17.02
C LEU A 231 0.96 -0.34 -16.91
N GLY A 232 2.12 -0.61 -17.51
CA GLY A 232 3.22 0.36 -17.59
C GLY A 232 2.82 1.68 -18.27
N ARG A 233 2.09 1.62 -19.39
CA ARG A 233 1.58 2.82 -20.08
C ARG A 233 0.51 3.55 -19.26
N ASP A 234 -0.32 2.80 -18.54
CA ASP A 234 -1.31 3.38 -17.63
C ASP A 234 -0.64 4.16 -16.50
N TYR A 235 0.44 3.64 -15.91
CA TYR A 235 1.23 4.37 -14.93
C TYR A 235 1.86 5.65 -15.49
N ALA A 236 2.32 5.64 -16.75
CA ALA A 236 2.80 6.86 -17.41
C ALA A 236 1.68 7.91 -17.59
N GLN A 237 0.43 7.48 -17.80
CA GLN A 237 -0.72 8.38 -17.79
C GLN A 237 -1.02 8.90 -16.38
N LEU A 238 -1.06 8.03 -15.37
CA LEU A 238 -1.26 8.44 -13.97
C LEU A 238 -0.22 9.47 -13.53
N LYS A 239 1.05 9.31 -13.92
CA LYS A 239 2.12 10.27 -13.65
C LYS A 239 1.84 11.67 -14.21
N ARG A 240 1.09 11.78 -15.32
CA ARG A 240 0.68 13.08 -15.89
C ARG A 240 -0.50 13.70 -15.14
N MET A 241 -1.38 12.87 -14.57
CA MET A 241 -2.58 13.30 -13.84
C MET A 241 -2.28 13.64 -12.38
N LEU A 242 -1.32 12.94 -11.77
CA LEU A 242 -0.94 13.07 -10.36
C LEU A 242 0.40 13.81 -10.23
N PRO A 243 0.39 15.11 -9.91
CA PRO A 243 1.61 15.96 -9.99
C PRO A 243 2.73 15.52 -9.03
N ASN A 244 2.35 14.90 -7.91
CA ASN A 244 3.26 14.45 -6.86
C ASN A 244 3.45 12.93 -6.82
N LEU A 245 3.08 12.19 -7.88
CA LEU A 245 3.30 10.75 -7.93
C LEU A 245 4.80 10.44 -7.83
N ARG A 246 5.20 9.69 -6.81
CA ARG A 246 6.58 9.28 -6.50
C ARG A 246 6.70 7.79 -6.15
N VAL A 247 5.63 7.16 -5.68
CA VAL A 247 5.59 5.73 -5.35
C VAL A 247 4.81 4.99 -6.42
N TYR A 248 5.48 4.03 -7.04
CA TYR A 248 4.94 3.20 -8.13
C TYR A 248 5.06 1.75 -7.67
N GLY A 249 3.99 0.97 -7.80
CA GLY A 249 4.06 -0.44 -7.43
C GLY A 249 2.88 -1.23 -7.93
N GLY A 250 2.80 -2.49 -7.51
CA GLY A 250 1.71 -3.37 -7.88
C GLY A 250 1.00 -3.91 -6.64
N CYS A 251 -0.24 -4.35 -6.84
CA CYS A 251 -1.04 -5.07 -5.86
C CYS A 251 -1.43 -6.44 -6.44
N CYS A 252 -2.68 -6.86 -6.33
CA CYS A 252 -3.12 -8.19 -6.74
C CYS A 252 -2.87 -8.46 -8.24
N GLY A 253 -2.38 -9.66 -8.55
CA GLY A 253 -2.06 -10.11 -9.91
C GLY A 253 -0.76 -9.55 -10.50
N THR A 254 -0.10 -8.60 -9.84
CA THR A 254 1.17 -8.03 -10.33
C THR A 254 2.38 -8.89 -9.96
N ASP A 255 3.42 -8.79 -10.78
CA ASP A 255 4.72 -9.41 -10.54
C ASP A 255 5.86 -8.52 -11.06
N HIS A 256 7.10 -9.00 -10.96
CA HIS A 256 8.29 -8.30 -11.46
C HIS A 256 8.18 -7.78 -12.90
N ARG A 257 7.50 -8.50 -13.82
CA ARG A 257 7.33 -8.06 -15.23
C ARG A 257 6.51 -6.77 -15.31
N HIS A 258 5.49 -6.66 -14.46
CA HIS A 258 4.66 -5.47 -14.35
C HIS A 258 5.48 -4.29 -13.79
N ILE A 259 6.24 -4.53 -12.73
CA ILE A 259 7.06 -3.49 -12.09
C ILE A 259 8.15 -2.98 -13.05
N GLU A 260 8.79 -3.87 -13.80
CA GLU A 260 9.77 -3.51 -14.85
C GLU A 260 9.11 -2.66 -15.95
N ALA A 261 7.95 -3.07 -16.47
CA ALA A 261 7.22 -2.29 -17.47
C ALA A 261 6.77 -0.91 -16.96
N MET A 262 6.39 -0.80 -15.68
CA MET A 262 6.11 0.50 -15.04
C MET A 262 7.36 1.38 -15.00
N ALA A 263 8.49 0.81 -14.59
CA ALA A 263 9.76 1.52 -14.50
C ALA A 263 10.23 1.99 -15.89
N ASP A 264 10.17 1.13 -16.91
CA ASP A 264 10.48 1.44 -18.31
C ASP A 264 9.65 2.61 -18.86
N CYS A 265 8.38 2.70 -18.46
CA CYS A 265 7.48 3.76 -18.94
C CYS A 265 7.60 5.06 -18.14
N CYS A 266 7.93 4.97 -16.84
CA CYS A 266 7.86 6.10 -15.91
C CYS A 266 9.22 6.72 -15.57
N PHE A 267 10.31 5.94 -15.66
CA PHE A 267 11.65 6.33 -15.22
C PHE A 267 12.66 6.37 -16.36
N GLN A 268 12.20 6.46 -17.62
CA GLN A 268 13.11 6.70 -18.75
C GLN A 268 14.07 7.82 -18.39
N HIS A 269 15.36 7.48 -18.44
CA HIS A 269 16.44 8.40 -18.16
C HIS A 269 16.15 9.69 -18.92
N GLN A 270 16.21 10.82 -18.22
CA GLN A 270 16.46 12.08 -18.90
C GLN A 270 17.84 11.94 -19.52
N SER A 271 17.90 11.31 -20.70
CA SER A 271 19.05 11.37 -21.59
C SER A 271 19.16 12.84 -21.98
N ALA A 272 19.96 13.57 -21.22
CA ALA A 272 20.44 14.89 -21.56
C ALA A 272 21.35 14.81 -22.80
#